data_AF-A0A7J4Q4D6-F1
#
_entry.id   AF-A0A7J4Q4D6-F1
#
_cell.length_a   1.000
_cell.length_b   1.000
_cell.length_c   1.000
_cell.angle_alpha   90.00
_cell.angle_beta   90.00
_cell.angle_gamma   90.00
#
_symmetry.space_group_name_H-M   'P 1'
#
loop_
_entity.id
_entity.type
_entity.pdbx_description
1 polymer ?
#
loop_
_entity_poly.entity_id
_entity_poly.type
_entity_poly.pdbx_seq_one_letter_code
_entity_poly.pdbx_strand_id
1 'polypeptide(L)'
;WLPCAHVFGQLVDCHAHIRWGLHMTVVDAPLNVIDYAKEVQPHLFIGVPRIYEKVYSNLVAKLGGKIKLAKVPLLGGIIKKKAKEAIGMSNCVYAITGAAPINPDILKLFHTLDIPLYEGYGMTETTAGASLGYKKNHKFGTVGKPFSGTELMISDTGEILFRGRHVMKGYYKNPEATADTIDADGWLHSGDKGEIDSDGYVKITGRIKELYVSSGGKNIA
;
A
#
# COMPACT_ATOMS: atom_id res chain seq x y z
N TRP A 1 11.66 -0.47 10.63
CA TRP A 1 12.24 -1.55 9.79
C TRP A 1 12.34 -1.16 8.33
N LEU A 2 11.50 -0.24 7.82
CA LEU A 2 11.81 0.41 6.55
C LEU A 2 13.09 1.24 6.73
N PRO A 3 14.03 1.22 5.77
CA PRO A 3 15.25 2.02 5.88
C PRO A 3 14.95 3.51 5.66
N CYS A 4 15.65 4.40 6.38
CA CYS A 4 15.53 5.86 6.20
C CYS A 4 15.94 6.34 4.80
N ALA A 5 16.66 5.52 4.03
CA ALA A 5 16.95 5.81 2.62
C ALA A 5 15.70 5.76 1.72
N HIS A 6 14.61 5.12 2.18
CA HIS A 6 13.36 5.01 1.43
C HIS A 6 12.39 6.13 1.81
N VAL A 7 11.74 6.74 0.82
CA VAL A 7 10.85 7.90 0.99
C VAL A 7 9.71 7.65 2.00
N PHE A 8 9.10 6.46 1.96
CA PHE A 8 8.03 6.11 2.91
C PHE A 8 8.57 5.92 4.33
N GLY A 9 9.82 5.45 4.46
CA GLY A 9 10.53 5.41 5.74
C GLY A 9 10.71 6.81 6.29
N GLN A 10 11.19 7.78 5.49
CA GLN A 10 11.31 9.17 5.94
C GLN A 10 9.97 9.80 6.31
N LEU A 11 8.93 9.59 5.50
CA LEU A 11 7.57 10.09 5.79
C LEU A 11 7.10 9.65 7.18
N VAL A 12 7.31 8.38 7.52
CA VAL A 12 6.80 7.80 8.76
C VAL A 12 7.76 8.06 9.93
N ASP A 13 9.03 7.74 9.74
CA ASP A 13 10.07 7.68 10.76
C ASP A 13 10.64 9.06 11.10
N CYS A 14 10.44 10.08 10.26
CA CYS A 14 10.92 11.45 10.53
C CYS A 14 9.79 12.47 10.69
N HIS A 15 8.64 12.25 10.04
CA HIS A 15 7.60 13.28 9.99
C HIS A 15 6.31 12.86 10.70
N ALA A 16 5.71 11.72 10.34
CA ALA A 16 4.38 11.34 10.81
C ALA A 16 4.33 11.16 12.34
N HIS A 17 5.31 10.47 12.91
CA HIS A 17 5.28 10.18 14.35
C HIS A 17 5.44 11.45 15.20
N ILE A 18 6.27 12.41 14.77
CA ILE A 18 6.39 13.72 15.44
C ILE A 18 5.10 14.53 15.24
N ARG A 19 4.61 14.60 14.01
CA ARG A 19 3.46 15.42 13.63
C ARG A 19 2.16 14.99 14.31
N TRP A 20 2.01 13.70 14.59
CA TRP A 20 0.81 13.10 15.18
C TRP A 20 1.00 12.55 16.60
N GLY A 21 2.19 12.73 17.20
CA GLY A 21 2.48 12.24 18.55
C GLY A 21 2.42 10.72 18.67
N LEU A 22 2.86 9.98 17.64
CA LEU A 22 2.86 8.52 17.65
C LEU A 22 4.08 7.97 18.39
N HIS A 23 3.90 6.83 19.04
CA HIS A 23 5.01 6.02 19.57
C HIS A 23 5.50 5.09 18.47
N MET A 24 6.76 5.24 18.07
CA MET A 24 7.38 4.44 17.03
C MET A 24 8.29 3.37 17.63
N THR A 25 8.07 2.12 17.25
CA THR A 25 8.96 1.00 17.56
C THR A 25 9.91 0.77 16.40
N VAL A 26 11.21 1.00 16.62
CA VAL A 26 12.26 0.64 15.66
C VAL A 26 12.53 -0.85 15.78
N VAL A 27 12.61 -1.51 14.64
CA VAL A 27 12.84 -2.95 14.52
C VAL A 27 14.14 -3.14 13.74
N ASP A 28 15.01 -3.97 14.30
CA ASP A 28 16.38 -4.25 13.84
C ASP A 28 16.46 -4.90 12.45
N ALA A 29 15.51 -5.79 12.13
CA ALA A 29 15.44 -6.44 10.82
C ALA A 29 13.97 -6.64 10.37
N PRO A 30 13.66 -6.51 9.06
CA PRO A 30 12.32 -6.78 8.54
C PRO A 30 11.78 -8.17 8.89
N LEU A 31 12.66 -9.16 9.08
CA LEU A 31 12.28 -10.53 9.46
C LEU A 31 11.67 -10.62 10.86
N ASN A 32 12.02 -9.70 11.75
CA ASN A 32 11.61 -9.69 13.16
C ASN A 32 10.32 -8.90 13.39
N VAL A 33 9.81 -8.18 12.38
CA VAL A 33 8.70 -7.22 12.53
C VAL A 33 7.45 -7.80 13.19
N ILE A 34 7.13 -9.07 12.91
CA ILE A 34 5.95 -9.72 13.49
C ILE A 34 6.16 -10.11 14.95
N ASP A 35 7.39 -10.42 15.35
CA ASP A 35 7.68 -10.73 16.75
C ASP A 35 7.59 -9.46 17.61
N TYR A 36 8.18 -8.35 17.14
CA TYR A 36 7.96 -7.04 17.76
C TYR A 36 6.48 -6.63 17.78
N ALA A 37 5.74 -6.89 16.69
CA ALA A 37 4.30 -6.58 16.66
C ALA A 37 3.52 -7.36 17.74
N LYS A 38 3.90 -8.61 18.05
CA LYS A 38 3.29 -9.38 19.13
C LYS A 38 3.56 -8.76 20.50
N GLU A 39 4.73 -8.17 20.70
CA GLU A 39 5.11 -7.50 21.94
C GLU A 39 4.40 -6.16 22.11
N VAL A 40 4.43 -5.29 21.09
CA VAL A 40 3.96 -3.91 21.21
C VAL A 40 2.49 -3.70 20.82
N GLN A 41 1.87 -4.66 20.12
CA GLN A 41 0.49 -4.61 19.61
C GLN A 41 0.15 -3.25 18.96
N PRO A 42 0.75 -2.93 17.79
CA PRO A 42 0.66 -1.60 17.20
C PRO A 42 -0.76 -1.24 16.76
N HIS A 43 -1.11 0.02 16.91
CA HIS A 43 -2.33 0.63 16.37
C HIS A 43 -2.22 0.91 14.86
N LEU A 44 -1.02 1.29 14.42
CA LEU A 44 -0.66 1.53 13.02
C LEU A 44 0.38 0.50 12.60
N PHE A 45 0.08 -0.31 11.59
CA PHE A 45 1.04 -1.25 11.02
C PHE A 45 1.28 -0.97 9.54
N ILE A 46 2.51 -0.68 9.17
CA ILE A 46 2.90 -0.39 7.80
C ILE A 46 3.76 -1.53 7.30
N GLY A 47 3.55 -1.96 6.06
CA GLY A 47 4.48 -2.87 5.41
C GLY A 47 4.35 -2.95 3.90
N VAL A 48 5.25 -3.72 3.30
CA VAL A 48 5.23 -4.06 1.88
C VAL A 48 4.49 -5.40 1.69
N PRO A 49 3.98 -5.72 0.49
CA PRO A 49 3.21 -6.94 0.23
C PRO A 49 3.86 -8.21 0.78
N ARG A 50 5.18 -8.35 0.62
CA ARG A 50 5.96 -9.51 1.10
C ARG A 50 5.80 -9.81 2.59
N ILE A 51 5.64 -8.79 3.45
CA ILE A 51 5.39 -9.00 4.88
C ILE A 51 4.01 -9.63 5.08
N TYR A 52 2.99 -9.07 4.43
CA TYR A 52 1.63 -9.57 4.52
C TYR A 52 1.44 -10.94 3.87
N GLU A 53 2.16 -11.24 2.78
CA GLU A 53 2.20 -12.57 2.15
C GLU A 53 2.74 -13.64 3.10
N LYS A 54 3.84 -13.34 3.81
CA LYS A 54 4.41 -14.24 4.82
C LYS A 54 3.44 -14.46 5.98
N VAL A 55 2.81 -13.39 6.47
CA VAL A 55 1.80 -13.47 7.54
C VAL A 55 0.58 -14.28 7.09
N TYR A 56 0.07 -14.03 5.89
CA TYR A 56 -1.03 -14.76 5.28
C TYR A 56 -0.72 -16.25 5.19
N SER A 57 0.45 -16.62 4.65
CA SER A 57 0.86 -18.01 4.48
C SER A 57 0.93 -18.74 5.83
N ASN A 58 1.50 -18.10 6.85
CA ASN A 58 1.58 -18.64 8.20
C ASN A 58 0.20 -18.81 8.86
N LEU A 59 -0.70 -17.82 8.70
CA LEU A 59 -2.06 -17.91 9.21
C LEU A 59 -2.84 -19.05 8.56
N VAL A 60 -2.77 -19.16 7.23
CA VAL A 60 -3.43 -20.22 6.47
C VAL A 60 -2.88 -21.59 6.87
N ALA A 61 -1.56 -21.74 7.02
CA ALA A 61 -0.96 -23.00 7.47
C ALA A 61 -1.39 -23.37 8.90
N LYS A 62 -1.41 -22.42 9.84
CA LYS A 62 -1.70 -22.66 11.26
C LYS A 62 -3.18 -22.89 11.54
N LEU A 63 -4.06 -22.12 10.90
CA LEU A 63 -5.51 -22.18 11.14
C LEU A 63 -6.22 -23.13 10.16
N GLY A 64 -5.63 -23.38 8.99
CA GLY A 64 -6.19 -24.26 7.96
C GLY A 64 -7.64 -23.91 7.63
N GLY A 65 -8.49 -24.94 7.53
CA GLY A 65 -9.92 -24.78 7.29
C GLY A 65 -10.67 -23.96 8.36
N LYS A 66 -10.09 -23.78 9.57
CA LYS A 66 -10.74 -23.01 10.66
C LYS A 66 -10.84 -21.52 10.33
N ILE A 67 -10.06 -20.98 9.39
CA ILE A 67 -10.24 -19.60 8.90
C ILE A 67 -11.66 -19.38 8.36
N LYS A 68 -12.28 -20.40 7.75
CA LYS A 68 -13.67 -20.28 7.26
C LYS A 68 -14.66 -20.01 8.39
N LEU A 69 -14.34 -20.44 9.62
CA LEU A 69 -15.16 -20.20 10.81
C LEU A 69 -15.06 -18.75 11.29
N ALA A 70 -14.12 -17.93 10.80
CA ALA A 70 -14.03 -16.51 11.14
C ALA A 70 -15.28 -15.70 10.76
N LYS A 71 -16.08 -16.22 9.80
CA LYS A 71 -17.35 -15.63 9.36
C LYS A 71 -18.58 -16.15 10.13
N VAL A 72 -18.42 -17.15 10.99
CA VAL A 72 -19.53 -17.77 11.73
C VAL A 72 -19.83 -16.94 12.99
N PRO A 73 -21.09 -16.59 13.29
CA PRO A 73 -21.45 -15.90 14.53
C PRO A 73 -20.94 -16.64 15.78
N LEU A 74 -20.53 -15.91 16.82
CA LEU A 74 -19.90 -16.42 18.05
C LEU A 74 -18.51 -17.09 17.87
N LEU A 75 -18.40 -18.13 17.04
CA LEU A 75 -17.14 -18.85 16.77
C LEU A 75 -16.11 -17.96 16.07
N GLY A 76 -16.58 -17.05 15.21
CA GLY A 76 -15.75 -16.13 14.47
C GLY A 76 -14.96 -15.20 15.38
N GLY A 77 -15.57 -14.70 16.46
CA GLY A 77 -14.89 -13.83 17.42
C GLY A 77 -13.64 -14.48 18.04
N ILE A 78 -13.73 -15.76 18.40
CA ILE A 78 -12.61 -16.52 18.98
C ILE A 78 -11.51 -16.74 17.94
N ILE A 79 -11.86 -17.12 16.70
CA ILE A 79 -10.90 -17.34 15.63
C ILE A 79 -10.18 -16.04 15.26
N LYS A 80 -10.93 -14.93 15.09
CA LYS A 80 -10.36 -13.62 14.79
C LYS A 80 -9.42 -13.14 15.91
N LYS A 81 -9.83 -13.28 17.17
CA LYS A 81 -9.00 -12.93 18.33
C LYS A 81 -7.67 -13.71 18.31
N LYS A 82 -7.73 -15.05 18.21
CA LYS A 82 -6.53 -15.90 18.15
C LYS A 82 -5.64 -15.59 16.95
N ALA A 83 -6.23 -15.30 15.79
CA ALA A 83 -5.48 -14.95 14.59
C ALA A 83 -4.74 -13.62 14.78
N LYS A 84 -5.43 -12.59 15.27
CA LYS A 84 -4.83 -11.27 15.56
C LYS A 84 -3.72 -11.34 16.60
N GLU A 85 -3.93 -12.07 17.69
CA GLU A 85 -2.91 -12.31 18.72
C GLU A 85 -1.67 -12.99 18.12
N ALA A 86 -1.86 -14.00 17.26
CA ALA A 86 -0.76 -14.74 16.66
C ALA A 86 0.13 -13.92 15.72
N ILE A 87 -0.36 -12.78 15.22
CA ILE A 87 0.38 -11.90 14.30
C ILE A 87 0.64 -10.51 14.88
N GLY A 88 0.29 -10.31 16.15
CA GLY A 88 0.54 -9.04 16.84
C GLY A 88 -0.37 -7.89 16.44
N MET A 89 -1.56 -8.15 15.88
CA MET A 89 -2.44 -7.10 15.35
C MET A 89 -3.76 -6.97 16.11
N SER A 90 -3.78 -7.28 17.41
CA SER A 90 -5.01 -7.23 18.22
C SER A 90 -5.56 -5.82 18.36
N ASN A 91 -4.66 -4.83 18.47
CA ASN A 91 -4.98 -3.40 18.63
C ASN A 91 -4.88 -2.62 17.31
N CYS A 92 -4.63 -3.28 16.18
CA CYS A 92 -4.43 -2.62 14.91
C CYS A 92 -5.73 -1.93 14.46
N VAL A 93 -5.69 -0.61 14.32
CA VAL A 93 -6.81 0.23 13.85
C VAL A 93 -6.60 0.73 12.42
N TYR A 94 -5.37 0.65 11.91
CA TYR A 94 -5.05 0.99 10.53
C TYR A 94 -3.78 0.25 10.08
N ALA A 95 -3.87 -0.46 8.95
CA ALA A 95 -2.70 -1.05 8.31
C ALA A 95 -2.60 -0.64 6.84
N ILE A 96 -1.36 -0.48 6.35
CA ILE A 96 -1.09 -0.05 4.97
C ILE A 96 -0.15 -1.03 4.28
N THR A 97 -0.44 -1.32 3.01
CA THR A 97 0.46 -1.96 2.05
C THR A 97 0.67 -1.09 0.82
N GLY A 98 1.87 -1.10 0.25
CA GLY A 98 2.21 -0.34 -0.96
C GLY A 98 3.57 -0.75 -1.53
N ALA A 99 4.10 0.04 -2.45
CA ALA A 99 5.36 -0.18 -3.19
C ALA A 99 5.37 -1.36 -4.20
N ALA A 100 4.44 -2.30 -4.11
CA ALA A 100 4.24 -3.36 -5.11
C ALA A 100 2.78 -3.85 -5.10
N PRO A 101 2.31 -4.51 -6.17
CA PRO A 101 1.00 -5.15 -6.18
C PRO A 101 0.86 -6.19 -5.07
N ILE A 102 -0.36 -6.36 -4.53
CA ILE A 102 -0.68 -7.37 -3.53
C ILE A 102 -1.86 -8.24 -4.00
N ASN A 103 -1.82 -9.53 -3.67
CA ASN A 103 -2.95 -10.42 -3.94
C ASN A 103 -4.20 -9.96 -3.15
N PRO A 104 -5.35 -9.70 -3.82
CA PRO A 104 -6.58 -9.29 -3.15
C PRO A 104 -7.09 -10.23 -2.06
N ASP A 105 -6.77 -11.53 -2.13
CA ASP A 105 -7.18 -12.50 -1.12
C ASP A 105 -6.48 -12.30 0.22
N ILE A 106 -5.28 -11.72 0.21
CA ILE A 106 -4.58 -11.28 1.44
C ILE A 106 -5.40 -10.17 2.09
N LEU A 107 -5.77 -9.14 1.32
CA LEU A 107 -6.59 -8.03 1.83
C LEU A 107 -7.93 -8.55 2.38
N LYS A 108 -8.64 -9.40 1.63
CA LYS A 108 -9.92 -9.99 2.07
C LYS A 108 -9.77 -10.81 3.36
N LEU A 109 -8.68 -11.57 3.52
CA LEU A 109 -8.43 -12.31 4.75
C LEU A 109 -8.24 -11.35 5.93
N PHE A 110 -7.39 -10.34 5.79
CA PHE A 110 -7.13 -9.37 6.86
C PHE A 110 -8.42 -8.65 7.28
N HIS A 111 -9.25 -8.21 6.33
CA HIS A 111 -10.56 -7.63 6.63
C HIS A 111 -11.52 -8.64 7.27
N THR A 112 -11.49 -9.91 6.86
CA THR A 112 -12.28 -10.99 7.52
C THR A 112 -11.87 -11.16 8.98
N LEU A 113 -10.60 -10.89 9.31
CA LEU A 113 -10.06 -10.93 10.67
C LEU A 113 -10.27 -9.63 11.47
N ASP A 114 -11.02 -8.68 10.92
CA ASP A 114 -11.21 -7.33 11.46
C ASP A 114 -9.89 -6.54 11.59
N ILE A 115 -8.94 -6.79 10.68
CA ILE A 115 -7.71 -6.02 10.55
C ILE A 115 -7.85 -5.10 9.32
N PRO A 116 -7.87 -3.77 9.53
CA PRO A 116 -8.17 -2.80 8.46
C PRO A 116 -6.91 -2.54 7.61
N LEU A 117 -6.59 -3.47 6.72
CA LEU A 117 -5.48 -3.39 5.78
C LEU A 117 -5.90 -2.70 4.47
N TYR A 118 -5.23 -1.60 4.12
CA TYR A 118 -5.53 -0.82 2.92
C TYR A 118 -4.32 -0.71 2.00
N GLU A 119 -4.58 -0.56 0.71
CA GLU A 119 -3.55 -0.28 -0.29
C GLU A 119 -3.31 1.23 -0.41
N GLY A 120 -2.05 1.61 -0.62
CA GLY A 120 -1.64 2.97 -0.95
C GLY A 120 -0.69 2.97 -2.16
N TYR A 121 -0.77 4.03 -2.95
CA TYR A 121 0.05 4.22 -4.14
C TYR A 121 0.73 5.58 -4.12
N GLY A 122 1.96 5.57 -4.61
CA GLY A 122 2.83 6.72 -4.76
C GLY A 122 4.23 6.25 -5.09
N MET A 123 5.13 7.21 -5.21
CA MET A 123 6.52 7.01 -5.59
C MET A 123 7.39 8.04 -4.87
N THR A 124 8.71 7.98 -5.08
CA THR A 124 9.65 8.96 -4.52
C THR A 124 9.31 10.36 -4.97
N GLU A 125 8.96 10.51 -6.24
CA GLU A 125 8.63 11.74 -6.93
C GLU A 125 7.32 12.37 -6.45
N THR A 126 6.46 11.62 -5.73
CA THR A 126 5.21 12.11 -5.11
C THR A 126 5.31 12.27 -3.60
N THR A 127 6.52 12.33 -3.02
CA THR A 127 6.71 12.36 -1.56
C THR A 127 6.02 11.16 -0.88
N ALA A 128 6.32 9.96 -1.41
CA ALA A 128 5.86 8.64 -0.96
C ALA A 128 4.44 8.22 -1.33
N GLY A 129 3.46 9.12 -1.34
CA GLY A 129 2.06 8.76 -1.52
C GLY A 129 1.28 9.78 -2.34
N ALA A 130 0.37 9.31 -3.16
CA ALA A 130 -0.56 10.12 -3.95
C ALA A 130 -2.01 9.65 -3.81
N SER A 131 -2.26 8.37 -3.53
CA SER A 131 -3.58 7.82 -3.21
C SER A 131 -3.53 6.81 -2.08
N LEU A 132 -4.66 6.65 -1.38
CA LEU A 132 -4.75 5.75 -0.23
C LEU A 132 -6.18 5.26 0.04
N GLY A 133 -6.30 3.98 0.39
CA GLY A 133 -7.54 3.40 0.92
C GLY A 133 -7.69 3.66 2.42
N TYR A 134 -8.93 3.82 2.90
CA TYR A 134 -9.24 3.85 4.33
C TYR A 134 -10.68 3.40 4.61
N LYS A 135 -11.09 3.33 5.88
CA LYS A 135 -12.37 2.73 6.30
C LYS A 135 -13.61 3.23 5.54
N LYS A 136 -13.68 4.52 5.19
CA LYS A 136 -14.82 5.08 4.43
C LYS A 136 -14.56 5.18 2.92
N ASN A 137 -13.38 4.73 2.47
CA ASN A 137 -12.88 4.88 1.12
C ASN A 137 -12.03 3.67 0.75
N HIS A 138 -12.68 2.52 0.59
CA HIS A 138 -12.00 1.29 0.28
C HIS A 138 -12.80 0.46 -0.72
N LYS A 139 -12.09 0.01 -1.76
CA LYS A 139 -12.57 -0.92 -2.76
C LYS A 139 -11.43 -1.89 -3.07
N PHE A 140 -11.67 -3.20 -2.91
CA PHE A 140 -10.63 -4.20 -3.20
C PHE A 140 -10.20 -4.14 -4.67
N GLY A 141 -8.89 -4.29 -4.91
CA GLY A 141 -8.31 -4.17 -6.24
C GLY A 141 -8.11 -2.73 -6.71
N THR A 142 -8.12 -1.77 -5.78
CA THR A 142 -7.84 -0.36 -6.03
C THR A 142 -6.88 0.16 -4.96
N VAL A 143 -6.09 1.17 -5.32
CA VAL A 143 -5.15 1.86 -4.41
C VAL A 143 -5.78 3.07 -3.72
N GLY A 144 -7.11 3.02 -3.54
CA GLY A 144 -7.90 4.07 -2.92
C GLY A 144 -8.17 5.26 -3.83
N LYS A 145 -8.37 6.43 -3.22
CA LYS A 145 -8.61 7.69 -3.93
C LYS A 145 -7.42 8.64 -3.74
N PRO A 146 -7.23 9.61 -4.65
CA PRO A 146 -6.20 10.64 -4.49
C PRO A 146 -6.31 11.36 -3.15
N PHE A 147 -5.17 11.78 -2.61
CA PHE A 147 -5.16 12.66 -1.44
C PHE A 147 -5.81 14.01 -1.75
N SER A 148 -6.27 14.69 -0.70
CA SER A 148 -6.75 16.07 -0.85
C SER A 148 -5.61 16.95 -1.40
N GLY A 149 -5.88 17.64 -2.51
CA GLY A 149 -4.89 18.47 -3.20
C GLY A 149 -3.96 17.70 -4.15
N THR A 150 -4.21 16.41 -4.37
CA THR A 150 -3.64 15.64 -5.47
C THR A 150 -4.62 15.66 -6.64
N GLU A 151 -4.20 16.26 -7.74
CA GLU A 151 -4.84 16.06 -9.03
C GLU A 151 -4.27 14.79 -9.67
N LEU A 152 -5.16 13.98 -10.24
CA LEU A 152 -4.81 12.73 -10.89
C LEU A 152 -5.63 12.61 -12.17
N MET A 153 -4.96 12.29 -13.28
CA MET A 153 -5.61 11.98 -14.55
C MET A 153 -5.00 10.74 -15.19
N ILE A 154 -5.72 10.18 -16.16
CA ILE A 154 -5.22 9.12 -17.04
C ILE A 154 -4.93 9.78 -18.40
N SER A 155 -3.72 9.62 -18.90
CA SER A 155 -3.33 10.12 -20.22
C SER A 155 -3.99 9.31 -21.35
N ASP A 156 -3.89 9.80 -22.58
CA ASP A 156 -4.39 9.10 -23.78
C ASP A 156 -3.75 7.71 -23.98
N THR A 157 -2.56 7.47 -23.41
CA THR A 157 -1.86 6.18 -23.46
C THR A 157 -2.18 5.26 -22.29
N GLY A 158 -3.05 5.71 -21.37
CA GLY A 158 -3.45 5.00 -20.16
C GLY A 158 -2.50 5.19 -18.98
N GLU A 159 -1.55 6.12 -19.05
CA GLU A 159 -0.61 6.42 -17.95
C GLU A 159 -1.30 7.21 -16.83
N ILE A 160 -0.99 6.89 -15.57
CA ILE A 160 -1.41 7.67 -14.42
C ILE A 160 -0.49 8.89 -14.30
N LEU A 161 -1.07 10.09 -14.31
CA LEU A 161 -0.35 11.35 -14.12
C LEU A 161 -0.76 12.02 -12.80
N PHE A 162 0.18 12.71 -12.15
CA PHE A 162 -0.05 13.40 -10.88
C PHE A 162 0.32 14.87 -10.95
N ARG A 163 -0.46 15.72 -10.29
CA ARG A 163 -0.09 17.11 -10.02
C ARG A 163 -0.50 17.51 -8.61
N GLY A 164 0.30 18.36 -7.97
CA GLY A 164 -0.01 18.91 -6.65
C GLY A 164 1.23 19.14 -5.80
N ARG A 165 1.03 19.68 -4.59
CA ARG A 165 2.13 20.12 -3.69
C ARG A 165 3.09 19.02 -3.22
N HIS A 166 2.69 17.76 -3.39
CA HIS A 166 3.45 16.58 -2.99
C HIS A 166 4.39 16.08 -4.10
N VAL A 167 4.24 16.58 -5.34
CA VAL A 167 5.15 16.30 -6.45
C VAL A 167 6.49 17.01 -6.20
N MET A 168 7.59 16.31 -6.48
CA MET A 168 8.94 16.83 -6.33
C MET A 168 9.20 18.08 -7.18
N LYS A 169 10.24 18.84 -6.86
CA LYS A 169 10.73 19.95 -7.71
C LYS A 169 11.41 19.45 -9.00
N GLY A 170 11.96 18.24 -8.97
CA GLY A 170 12.79 17.68 -10.04
C GLY A 170 13.99 16.93 -9.48
N TYR A 171 14.71 16.26 -10.37
CA TYR A 171 15.92 15.51 -10.03
C TYR A 171 17.12 16.43 -9.82
N TYR A 172 17.94 16.11 -8.82
CA TYR A 172 19.11 16.93 -8.49
C TYR A 172 20.13 16.92 -9.63
N LYS A 173 20.49 18.12 -10.12
CA LYS A 173 21.45 18.33 -11.22
C LYS A 173 21.11 17.58 -12.51
N ASN A 174 19.84 17.24 -12.73
CA ASN A 174 19.41 16.54 -13.93
C ASN A 174 18.14 17.18 -14.53
N PRO A 175 18.28 18.33 -15.23
CA PRO A 175 17.15 19.04 -15.83
C PRO A 175 16.47 18.24 -16.96
N GLU A 176 17.23 17.44 -17.71
CA GLU A 176 16.70 16.59 -18.79
C GLU A 176 15.73 15.54 -18.23
N ALA A 177 16.19 14.72 -17.28
CA ALA A 177 15.31 13.72 -16.65
C ALA A 177 14.14 14.38 -15.90
N THR A 178 14.31 15.61 -15.40
CA THR A 178 13.21 16.36 -14.78
C THR A 178 12.15 16.71 -15.81
N ALA A 179 12.54 17.23 -16.98
CA ALA A 179 11.62 17.58 -18.05
C ALA A 179 10.97 16.34 -18.69
N ASP A 180 11.66 15.21 -18.73
CA ASP A 180 11.10 13.93 -19.19
C ASP A 180 10.05 13.36 -18.24
N THR A 181 10.12 13.72 -16.94
CA THR A 181 9.26 13.16 -15.90
C THR A 181 8.14 14.12 -15.51
N ILE A 182 8.37 15.43 -15.59
CA ILE A 182 7.37 16.47 -15.29
C ILE A 182 7.21 17.33 -16.53
N ASP A 183 6.02 17.31 -17.13
CA ASP A 183 5.74 18.06 -18.33
C ASP A 183 5.61 19.59 -18.09
N ALA A 184 5.43 20.35 -19.18
CA ALA A 184 5.31 21.80 -19.13
C ALA A 184 4.06 22.30 -18.38
N ASP A 185 3.03 21.46 -18.24
CA ASP A 185 1.78 21.74 -17.51
C ASP A 185 1.86 21.30 -16.03
N GLY A 186 3.01 20.77 -15.61
CA GLY A 186 3.32 20.34 -14.25
C GLY A 186 2.81 18.94 -13.89
N TRP A 187 2.46 18.11 -14.88
CA TRP A 187 2.08 16.73 -14.65
C TRP A 187 3.31 15.83 -14.53
N LEU A 188 3.37 15.11 -13.42
CA LEU A 188 4.33 14.04 -13.18
C LEU A 188 3.87 12.75 -13.87
N HIS A 189 4.69 12.24 -14.78
CA HIS A 189 4.57 10.94 -15.43
C HIS A 189 5.02 9.82 -14.50
N SER A 190 4.10 8.94 -14.10
CA SER A 190 4.39 7.87 -13.13
C SER A 190 5.09 6.65 -13.74
N GLY A 191 5.00 6.48 -15.06
CA GLY A 191 5.38 5.25 -15.75
C GLY A 191 4.47 4.06 -15.48
N ASP A 192 3.34 4.26 -14.79
CA ASP A 192 2.34 3.25 -14.45
C ASP A 192 1.07 3.42 -15.28
N LYS A 193 0.50 2.32 -15.76
CA LYS A 193 -0.83 2.31 -16.37
C LYS A 193 -1.91 2.14 -15.33
N GLY A 194 -3.05 2.78 -15.55
CA GLY A 194 -4.18 2.65 -14.65
C GLY A 194 -5.51 3.15 -15.20
N GLU A 195 -6.53 2.99 -14.36
CA GLU A 195 -7.89 3.47 -14.61
C GLU A 195 -8.43 4.14 -13.35
N ILE A 196 -9.31 5.13 -13.54
CA ILE A 196 -10.11 5.74 -12.48
C ILE A 196 -11.55 5.34 -12.74
N ASP A 197 -12.21 4.74 -11.75
CA ASP A 197 -13.62 4.37 -11.89
C ASP A 197 -14.57 5.57 -11.66
N SER A 198 -15.86 5.37 -11.88
CA SER A 198 -16.88 6.42 -11.73
C SER A 198 -17.00 6.97 -10.31
N ASP A 199 -16.51 6.23 -9.31
CA ASP A 199 -16.50 6.67 -7.92
C ASP A 199 -15.18 7.38 -7.55
N GLY A 200 -14.22 7.46 -8.47
CA GLY A 200 -12.91 8.09 -8.29
C GLY A 200 -11.84 7.18 -7.69
N TYR A 201 -12.06 5.86 -7.61
CA TYR A 201 -11.03 4.93 -7.15
C TYR A 201 -10.01 4.65 -8.26
N VAL A 202 -8.75 4.62 -7.85
CA VAL A 202 -7.60 4.43 -8.73
C VAL A 202 -7.21 2.96 -8.75
N LYS A 203 -7.03 2.40 -9.93
CA LYS A 203 -6.52 1.05 -10.11
C LYS A 203 -5.30 1.05 -11.02
N ILE A 204 -4.24 0.40 -10.57
CA ILE A 204 -3.01 0.20 -11.34
C ILE A 204 -3.19 -1.08 -12.16
N THR A 205 -2.89 -1.02 -13.45
CA THR A 205 -3.06 -2.13 -14.41
C THR A 205 -1.75 -2.64 -14.99
N GLY A 206 -0.62 -1.96 -14.74
CA GLY A 206 0.71 -2.44 -15.10
C GLY A 206 1.75 -1.32 -15.13
N ARG A 207 3.00 -1.67 -15.44
CA ARG A 207 4.11 -0.73 -15.66
C ARG A 207 4.36 -0.57 -17.16
N ILE A 208 4.52 0.67 -17.65
CA ILE A 208 4.75 0.92 -19.09
C ILE A 208 5.99 0.17 -19.60
N LYS A 209 7.06 0.15 -18.82
CA LYS A 209 8.32 -0.51 -19.19
C LYS A 209 8.30 -2.04 -19.10
N GLU A 210 7.29 -2.65 -18.47
CA GLU A 210 7.23 -4.10 -18.23
C GLU A 210 6.20 -4.83 -19.12
N LEU A 211 5.41 -4.10 -19.92
CA LEU A 211 4.48 -4.70 -20.87
C LEU A 211 5.23 -5.31 -22.06
N TYR A 212 5.56 -6.59 -21.95
CA TYR A 212 6.03 -7.39 -23.08
C TYR A 212 4.88 -7.64 -24.06
N VAL A 213 4.95 -7.03 -25.25
CA VAL A 213 4.10 -7.41 -26.37
C VAL A 213 4.64 -8.72 -26.93
N SER A 214 3.99 -9.84 -26.56
CA SER A 214 4.20 -11.11 -27.26
C SER A 214 3.79 -10.92 -28.73
N SER A 215 4.58 -11.45 -29.66
CA SER A 215 4.35 -11.43 -31.12
C SER A 215 3.02 -12.03 -31.58
N GLY A 216 2.22 -12.58 -30.66
CA GLY A 216 0.84 -13.04 -30.86
C GLY A 216 -0.28 -12.06 -30.42
N GLY A 217 0.02 -10.81 -30.09
CA GLY A 217 -1.00 -9.78 -29.82
C GLY A 217 -1.80 -9.93 -28.51
N LYS A 218 -1.38 -10.82 -27.61
CA LYS A 218 -1.93 -10.91 -26.25
C LYS A 218 -1.02 -10.18 -25.27
N ASN A 219 -1.56 -9.13 -24.65
CA ASN A 219 -0.95 -8.49 -23.49
C ASN A 219 -0.97 -9.50 -22.33
N ILE A 220 0.21 -9.85 -21.83
CA ILE A 220 0.36 -10.58 -20.57
C ILE A 220 0.76 -9.53 -19.53
N ALA A 221 -0.09 -9.34 -18.52
CA ALA A 221 0.16 -8.49 -17.36
C ALA A 221 0.56 -9.36 -16.17
#